data_AF-A0ABD1X9U8-F1
#
_entry.id   AF-A0ABD1X9U8-F1
#
_cell.length_a   1.000
_cell.length_b   1.000
_cell.length_c   1.000
_cell.angle_alpha   90.00
_cell.angle_beta   90.00
_cell.angle_gamma   90.00
#
_symmetry.space_group_name_H-M   'P 1'
#
loop_
_entity.id
_entity.type
_entity.pdbx_description
1 polymer ?
#
loop_
_entity_poly.entity_id
_entity_poly.type
_entity_poly.pdbx_seq_one_letter_code
_entity_poly.pdbx_strand_id
1 'polypeptide(L)'
;MGTHEEERLLLEEGLVENERSTLYTGDGSVDVKGNPVLKRNTGNWRACPFILGTECCERLAYYGIATNLVSYLTKKLHEGNVSAARNVTTWQGTCYLTPLIGAVLADAYWGKYWTIAVFSTIYFIGMCTLTLSASVPAFKPPECVDSICPSATPAQYAVFFFGLYLIALGTGGIKPCVSSFGADQFDDTDPEERVKKGSFFNWFYFSINIGAFISSSFIVWIQDNAGWGLGFGIPAAFMAIAIISFFSGTPLYRFQKPGGSPITRMCQVLAASCHKWNLAAPSDSSLLYETSDKGSAIEGSRKLLHTDELKCLDKAAVISEAESKTGDFSNHWKLCTVTQIEELKILIRMFPIWATGIVFSAVYAQMSTMFVEQGMVMDTTIGSFTIPAASLSTFDVISVIFWVPVYDKVLVPIARKLTGKERGFSELQRMGIGLFISVFCMASAAVVEIKRLNLARELGLVDEDVAVPLSIFWQIPQYFLLGAAEVFTFIGQLEFFYDQSPDAMRSLCSALSLLTNSLGNYLSSFILTVVTSITTRGGRPGWIPDNLNKGHLDYFFWLLAGLSFFNMVIYVFCAKIFKSKKAS
;
A
#
# COMPACT_ATOMS: atom_id res chain seq x y z
N MET A 1 -61.96 -20.14 -7.69
CA MET A 1 -61.10 -20.55 -8.83
C MET A 1 -59.86 -19.68 -8.97
N GLY A 2 -59.87 -18.38 -8.60
CA GLY A 2 -58.68 -17.51 -8.72
C GLY A 2 -57.52 -17.74 -7.73
N THR A 3 -57.76 -18.25 -6.51
CA THR A 3 -56.73 -18.35 -5.46
C THR A 3 -55.70 -19.47 -5.68
N HIS A 4 -56.09 -20.59 -6.29
CA HIS A 4 -55.17 -21.69 -6.58
C HIS A 4 -54.30 -21.43 -7.82
N GLU A 5 -54.73 -20.55 -8.71
CA GLU A 5 -53.99 -20.17 -9.91
C GLU A 5 -52.91 -19.12 -9.56
N GLU A 6 -53.23 -18.16 -8.68
CA GLU A 6 -52.24 -17.23 -8.10
C GLU A 6 -51.17 -17.93 -7.26
N GLU A 7 -51.54 -18.88 -6.38
CA GLU A 7 -50.55 -19.67 -5.62
C GLU A 7 -49.63 -20.49 -6.53
N ARG A 8 -50.17 -21.06 -7.61
CA ARG A 8 -49.39 -21.85 -8.56
C ARG A 8 -48.45 -20.96 -9.39
N LEU A 9 -48.90 -19.77 -9.80
CA LEU A 9 -48.08 -18.77 -10.47
C LEU A 9 -46.95 -18.24 -9.56
N LEU A 10 -47.23 -17.98 -8.27
CA LEU A 10 -46.21 -17.57 -7.30
C LEU A 10 -45.19 -18.69 -7.00
N LEU A 11 -45.63 -19.95 -7.00
CA LEU A 11 -44.74 -21.11 -6.87
C LEU A 11 -43.89 -21.33 -8.14
N GLU A 12 -44.47 -21.15 -9.32
CA GLU A 12 -43.72 -21.22 -10.60
C GLU A 12 -42.74 -20.05 -10.75
N GLU A 13 -43.14 -18.82 -10.40
CA GLU A 13 -42.24 -17.66 -10.34
C GLU A 13 -41.11 -17.87 -9.32
N GLY A 14 -41.45 -18.39 -8.13
CA GLY A 14 -40.46 -18.72 -7.10
C GLY A 14 -39.50 -19.84 -7.50
N LEU A 15 -39.95 -20.84 -8.26
CA LEU A 15 -39.10 -21.91 -8.80
C LEU A 15 -38.19 -21.41 -9.94
N VAL A 16 -38.71 -20.55 -10.82
CA VAL A 16 -37.93 -19.93 -11.91
C VAL A 16 -36.91 -18.92 -11.38
N GLU A 17 -37.22 -18.16 -10.32
CA GLU A 17 -36.26 -17.33 -9.60
C GLU A 17 -35.18 -18.18 -8.93
N ASN A 18 -35.54 -19.32 -8.32
CA ASN A 18 -34.58 -20.22 -7.70
C ASN A 18 -33.62 -20.84 -8.75
N GLU A 19 -34.15 -21.32 -9.88
CA GLU A 19 -33.33 -21.83 -11.00
C GLU A 19 -32.44 -20.74 -11.60
N ARG A 20 -32.93 -19.50 -11.77
CA ARG A 20 -32.10 -18.37 -12.21
C ARG A 20 -31.00 -18.03 -11.20
N SER A 21 -31.27 -18.10 -9.90
CA SER A 21 -30.27 -17.85 -8.83
C SER A 21 -29.16 -18.91 -8.77
N THR A 22 -29.44 -20.14 -9.23
CA THR A 22 -28.46 -21.23 -9.29
C THR A 22 -27.59 -21.19 -10.55
N LEU A 23 -28.12 -20.74 -11.69
CA LEU A 23 -27.36 -20.65 -12.94
C LEU A 23 -26.51 -19.37 -13.07
N TYR A 24 -27.06 -18.24 -12.63
CA TYR A 24 -26.41 -16.92 -12.75
C TYR A 24 -25.83 -16.47 -11.41
N THR A 25 -24.82 -15.61 -11.47
CA THR A 25 -24.21 -14.99 -10.29
C THR A 25 -25.22 -14.10 -9.56
N GLY A 26 -25.32 -14.24 -8.23
CA GLY A 26 -26.28 -13.48 -7.41
C GLY A 26 -25.81 -12.08 -7.02
N ASP A 27 -24.55 -11.76 -7.31
CA ASP A 27 -23.87 -10.53 -6.93
C ASP A 27 -23.95 -9.39 -7.98
N GLY A 28 -24.76 -9.56 -9.02
CA GLY A 28 -24.90 -8.58 -10.10
C GLY A 28 -23.73 -8.50 -11.08
N SER A 29 -22.80 -9.47 -11.05
CA SER A 29 -21.71 -9.57 -12.02
C SER A 29 -22.22 -9.63 -13.46
N VAL A 30 -21.49 -8.98 -14.37
CA VAL A 30 -21.74 -8.98 -15.81
C VAL A 30 -20.54 -9.49 -16.61
N ASP A 31 -20.78 -9.91 -17.85
CA ASP A 31 -19.75 -10.29 -18.81
C ASP A 31 -19.19 -9.04 -19.52
N VAL A 32 -18.22 -9.23 -20.41
CA VAL A 32 -17.63 -8.14 -21.21
C VAL A 32 -18.68 -7.36 -22.03
N LYS A 33 -19.81 -8.00 -22.36
CA LYS A 33 -20.91 -7.42 -23.14
C LYS A 33 -22.00 -6.81 -22.27
N GLY A 34 -21.85 -6.85 -20.95
CA GLY A 34 -22.83 -6.32 -19.99
C GLY A 34 -24.00 -7.27 -19.66
N ASN A 35 -23.94 -8.53 -20.08
CA ASN A 35 -24.98 -9.53 -19.79
C ASN A 35 -24.74 -10.24 -18.45
N PRO A 36 -25.79 -10.73 -17.75
CA PRO A 36 -25.64 -11.55 -16.55
C PRO A 36 -24.81 -12.81 -16.82
N VAL A 37 -23.94 -13.17 -15.88
CA VAL A 37 -22.95 -14.23 -16.11
C VAL A 37 -23.35 -15.58 -15.51
N LEU A 38 -23.11 -16.64 -16.27
CA LEU A 38 -23.26 -18.02 -15.82
C LEU A 38 -22.13 -18.40 -14.84
N LYS A 39 -22.50 -18.88 -13.65
CA LYS A 39 -21.57 -19.30 -12.59
C LYS A 39 -20.53 -20.32 -13.07
N ARG A 40 -20.93 -21.29 -13.90
CA ARG A 40 -20.07 -22.41 -14.35
C ARG A 40 -18.98 -22.01 -15.37
N ASN A 41 -19.22 -20.97 -16.17
CA ASN A 41 -18.40 -20.69 -17.35
C ASN A 41 -17.36 -19.58 -17.15
N THR A 42 -17.49 -18.79 -16.09
CA THR A 42 -16.70 -17.57 -15.86
C THR A 42 -16.25 -17.47 -14.40
N GLY A 43 -15.22 -16.66 -14.16
CA GLY A 43 -14.65 -16.40 -12.84
C GLY A 43 -13.98 -17.62 -12.23
N ASN A 44 -13.99 -17.65 -10.90
CA ASN A 44 -13.43 -18.71 -10.07
C ASN A 44 -11.95 -18.99 -10.41
N TRP A 45 -11.45 -20.16 -10.05
CA TRP A 45 -10.08 -20.59 -10.31
C TRP A 45 -9.68 -20.71 -11.79
N ARG A 46 -10.60 -20.51 -12.75
CA ARG A 46 -10.27 -20.45 -14.18
C ARG A 46 -9.70 -19.09 -14.58
N ALA A 47 -10.20 -18.02 -13.96
CA ALA A 47 -9.72 -16.65 -14.16
C ALA A 47 -8.49 -16.33 -13.30
N CYS A 48 -8.40 -16.91 -12.09
CA CYS A 48 -7.36 -16.57 -11.12
C CYS A 48 -5.91 -16.73 -11.62
N PRO A 49 -5.51 -17.75 -12.40
CA PRO A 49 -4.13 -17.90 -12.85
C PRO A 49 -3.63 -16.71 -13.67
N PHE A 50 -4.49 -16.11 -14.50
CA PHE A 50 -4.13 -14.91 -15.28
C PHE A 50 -3.87 -13.71 -14.37
N ILE A 51 -4.74 -13.50 -13.38
CA ILE A 51 -4.64 -12.39 -12.42
C ILE A 51 -3.43 -12.57 -11.50
N LEU A 52 -3.23 -13.77 -10.94
CA LEU A 52 -2.10 -14.10 -10.07
C LEU A 52 -0.76 -14.01 -10.80
N GLY A 53 -0.71 -14.46 -12.05
CA GLY A 53 0.47 -14.34 -12.91
C GLY A 53 0.82 -12.88 -13.19
N THR A 54 -0.19 -12.06 -13.51
CA THR A 54 -0.02 -10.61 -13.70
C THR A 54 0.48 -9.93 -12.43
N GLU A 55 -0.09 -10.25 -11.26
CA GLU A 55 0.37 -9.73 -9.97
C GLU A 55 1.84 -10.10 -9.71
N CYS A 56 2.22 -11.37 -9.88
CA CYS A 56 3.59 -11.83 -9.68
C CYS A 56 4.59 -11.05 -10.55
N CYS A 57 4.27 -10.87 -11.83
CA CYS A 57 5.12 -10.15 -12.77
C CYS A 57 5.21 -8.65 -12.45
N GLU A 58 4.10 -8.02 -12.06
CA GLU A 58 4.09 -6.60 -11.68
C GLU A 58 4.88 -6.38 -10.38
N ARG A 59 4.75 -7.26 -9.38
CA ARG A 59 5.53 -7.20 -8.14
C ARG A 59 7.02 -7.36 -8.41
N LEU A 60 7.39 -8.33 -9.25
CA LEU A 60 8.77 -8.51 -9.70
C LEU A 60 9.30 -7.22 -10.33
N ALA A 61 8.51 -6.58 -11.21
CA ALA A 61 8.92 -5.36 -11.88
C ALA A 61 9.05 -4.17 -10.94
N TYR A 62 8.10 -3.99 -10.02
CA TYR A 62 8.12 -2.90 -9.04
C TYR A 62 9.33 -3.01 -8.10
N TYR A 63 9.51 -4.16 -7.45
CA TYR A 63 10.64 -4.37 -6.54
C TYR A 63 11.98 -4.37 -7.27
N GLY A 64 12.00 -4.70 -8.57
CA GLY A 64 13.23 -4.78 -9.35
C GLY A 64 13.83 -3.40 -9.55
N ILE A 65 12.98 -2.39 -9.64
CA ILE A 65 13.41 -1.00 -9.65
C ILE A 65 13.60 -0.52 -8.22
N ALA A 66 12.58 -0.66 -7.38
CA ALA A 66 12.51 0.02 -6.09
C ALA A 66 13.64 -0.36 -5.12
N THR A 67 14.11 -1.61 -5.12
CA THR A 67 15.10 -2.11 -4.15
C THR A 67 16.50 -1.56 -4.40
N ASN A 68 16.90 -1.39 -5.67
CA ASN A 68 18.26 -1.01 -6.06
C ASN A 68 18.33 0.35 -6.77
N LEU A 69 17.23 1.10 -6.80
CA LEU A 69 17.16 2.42 -7.45
C LEU A 69 18.20 3.39 -6.88
N VAL A 70 18.43 3.36 -5.56
CA VAL A 70 19.40 4.24 -4.90
C VAL A 70 20.82 4.00 -5.42
N SER A 71 21.19 2.73 -5.66
CA SER A 71 22.48 2.34 -6.25
C SER A 71 22.61 2.84 -7.70
N TYR A 72 21.52 2.85 -8.47
CA TYR A 72 21.55 3.43 -9.82
C TYR A 72 21.78 4.94 -9.79
N LEU A 73 21.05 5.66 -8.92
CA LEU A 73 21.17 7.11 -8.79
C LEU A 73 22.59 7.52 -8.35
N THR A 74 23.18 6.81 -7.38
CA THR A 74 24.53 7.09 -6.88
C THR A 74 25.62 6.64 -7.87
N LYS A 75 25.60 5.38 -8.34
CA LYS A 75 26.68 4.82 -9.16
C LYS A 75 26.63 5.21 -10.65
N LYS A 76 25.45 5.50 -11.20
CA LYS A 76 25.28 5.74 -12.66
C LYS A 76 24.85 7.15 -13.00
N LEU A 77 24.00 7.77 -12.20
CA LEU A 77 23.63 9.18 -12.38
C LEU A 77 24.54 10.14 -11.59
N HIS A 78 25.46 9.60 -10.78
CA HIS A 78 26.42 10.35 -9.97
C HIS A 78 25.74 11.37 -9.04
N GLU A 79 24.59 10.99 -8.49
CA GLU A 79 23.93 11.77 -7.43
C GLU A 79 24.61 11.51 -6.08
N GLY A 80 24.68 12.53 -5.24
CA GLY A 80 25.08 12.36 -3.85
C GLY A 80 24.06 11.55 -3.05
N ASN A 81 24.51 10.89 -1.98
CA ASN A 81 23.72 9.94 -1.17
C ASN A 81 22.36 10.53 -0.72
N VAL A 82 22.39 11.76 -0.19
CA VAL A 82 21.17 12.45 0.25
C VAL A 82 20.19 12.72 -0.92
N SER A 83 20.71 13.11 -2.08
CA SER A 83 19.89 13.38 -3.27
C SER A 83 19.24 12.10 -3.77
N ALA A 84 20.05 11.04 -3.90
CA ALA A 84 19.59 9.74 -4.35
C ALA A 84 18.49 9.20 -3.43
N ALA A 85 18.72 9.15 -2.12
CA ALA A 85 17.74 8.69 -1.15
C ALA A 85 16.45 9.54 -1.14
N ARG A 86 16.57 10.86 -1.31
CA ARG A 86 15.41 11.77 -1.44
C ARG A 86 14.60 11.46 -2.69
N ASN A 87 15.26 11.27 -3.82
CA ASN A 87 14.60 10.98 -5.09
C ASN A 87 13.92 9.61 -5.06
N VAL A 88 14.55 8.58 -4.49
CA VAL A 88 13.94 7.25 -4.29
C VAL A 88 12.71 7.34 -3.40
N THR A 89 12.81 7.95 -2.22
CA THR A 89 11.68 8.06 -1.31
C THR A 89 10.56 8.93 -1.89
N THR A 90 10.86 10.00 -2.61
CA THR A 90 9.84 10.81 -3.30
C THR A 90 9.12 10.03 -4.41
N TRP A 91 9.86 9.23 -5.18
CA TRP A 91 9.28 8.36 -6.20
C TRP A 91 8.42 7.26 -5.57
N GLN A 92 8.92 6.55 -4.54
CA GLN A 92 8.14 5.55 -3.81
C GLN A 92 6.87 6.16 -3.20
N GLY A 93 6.99 7.35 -2.59
CA GLY A 93 5.85 8.09 -2.05
C GLY A 93 4.80 8.36 -3.12
N THR A 94 5.23 8.74 -4.32
CA THR A 94 4.34 8.97 -5.46
C THR A 94 3.67 7.68 -5.94
N CYS A 95 4.40 6.56 -6.01
CA CYS A 95 3.84 5.23 -6.34
C CYS A 95 2.72 4.77 -5.38
N TYR A 96 2.71 5.29 -4.14
CA TYR A 96 1.66 5.01 -3.15
C TYR A 96 0.62 6.14 -3.02
N LEU A 97 0.81 7.28 -3.69
CA LEU A 97 -0.17 8.37 -3.79
C LEU A 97 -1.12 8.17 -4.99
N THR A 98 -0.55 7.80 -6.13
CA THR A 98 -1.26 7.57 -7.40
C THR A 98 -2.36 6.48 -7.34
N PRO A 99 -2.38 5.50 -6.41
CA PRO A 99 -3.53 4.64 -6.17
C PRO A 99 -4.85 5.36 -5.93
N LEU A 100 -4.84 6.58 -5.37
CA LEU A 100 -6.08 7.36 -5.22
C LEU A 100 -6.70 7.70 -6.58
N ILE A 101 -5.87 7.99 -7.59
CA ILE A 101 -6.32 8.24 -8.96
C ILE A 101 -6.93 6.96 -9.56
N GLY A 102 -6.23 5.82 -9.40
CA GLY A 102 -6.70 4.51 -9.83
C GLY A 102 -8.05 4.13 -9.24
N ALA A 103 -8.18 4.26 -7.92
CA ALA A 103 -9.41 3.94 -7.20
C ALA A 103 -10.59 4.80 -7.65
N VAL A 104 -10.40 6.12 -7.79
CA VAL A 104 -11.47 7.02 -8.26
C VAL A 104 -11.90 6.68 -9.68
N LEU A 105 -10.95 6.41 -10.59
CA LEU A 105 -11.26 6.07 -11.97
C LEU A 105 -11.98 4.70 -12.08
N ALA A 106 -11.55 3.73 -11.29
CA ALA A 106 -12.16 2.40 -11.25
C ALA A 106 -13.58 2.42 -10.68
N ASP A 107 -13.79 3.10 -9.54
CA ASP A 107 -15.05 3.07 -8.81
C ASP A 107 -16.11 4.06 -9.35
N ALA A 108 -15.69 5.13 -10.05
CA ALA A 108 -16.61 6.18 -10.51
C ALA A 108 -16.86 6.25 -12.02
N TYR A 109 -15.93 5.80 -12.88
CA TYR A 109 -16.00 6.06 -14.33
C TYR A 109 -16.11 4.80 -15.17
N TRP A 110 -15.02 4.07 -15.37
CA TRP A 110 -14.91 3.02 -16.40
C TRP A 110 -14.72 1.59 -15.86
N GLY A 111 -14.70 1.40 -14.55
CA GLY A 111 -14.55 0.08 -13.91
C GLY A 111 -13.10 -0.37 -13.67
N LYS A 112 -12.95 -1.39 -12.82
CA LYS A 112 -11.65 -1.94 -12.38
C LYS A 112 -10.83 -2.51 -13.54
N TYR A 113 -11.45 -3.27 -14.44
CA TYR A 113 -10.76 -3.90 -15.57
C TYR A 113 -10.10 -2.88 -16.52
N TRP A 114 -10.84 -1.87 -16.98
CA TRP A 114 -10.30 -0.84 -17.86
C TRP A 114 -9.23 0.00 -17.18
N THR A 115 -9.38 0.25 -15.89
CA THR A 115 -8.33 0.91 -15.09
C THR A 115 -7.04 0.08 -15.10
N ILE A 116 -7.12 -1.22 -14.81
CA ILE A 116 -5.93 -2.10 -14.84
C ILE A 116 -5.30 -2.08 -16.24
N ALA A 117 -6.09 -2.25 -17.30
CA ALA A 117 -5.61 -2.31 -18.69
C ALA A 117 -4.88 -1.03 -19.16
N VAL A 118 -5.46 0.14 -18.86
CA VAL A 118 -4.86 1.43 -19.26
C VAL A 118 -3.59 1.69 -18.45
N PHE A 119 -3.64 1.52 -17.13
CA PHE A 119 -2.51 1.81 -16.27
C PHE A 119 -1.38 0.79 -16.40
N SER A 120 -1.66 -0.47 -16.73
CA SER A 120 -0.62 -1.46 -17.08
C SER A 120 0.11 -1.08 -18.37
N THR A 121 -0.60 -0.54 -19.35
CA THR A 121 0.03 -0.04 -20.59
C THR A 121 0.92 1.18 -20.32
N ILE A 122 0.46 2.13 -19.49
CA ILE A 122 1.26 3.28 -19.04
C ILE A 122 2.51 2.81 -18.30
N TYR A 123 2.36 1.82 -17.41
CA TYR A 123 3.48 1.22 -16.68
C TYR A 123 4.49 0.63 -17.68
N PHE A 124 4.05 -0.20 -18.62
CA PHE A 124 4.94 -0.79 -19.62
C PHE A 124 5.71 0.26 -20.43
N ILE A 125 5.04 1.34 -20.87
CA ILE A 125 5.72 2.47 -21.54
C ILE A 125 6.81 3.06 -20.65
N GLY A 126 6.49 3.32 -19.37
CA GLY A 126 7.47 3.83 -18.41
C GLY A 126 8.68 2.89 -18.22
N MET A 127 8.45 1.57 -18.17
CA MET A 127 9.50 0.55 -18.11
C MET A 127 10.38 0.54 -19.35
N CYS A 128 9.78 0.67 -20.54
CA CYS A 128 10.53 0.78 -21.79
C CYS A 128 11.37 2.06 -21.80
N THR A 129 10.82 3.21 -21.38
CA THR A 129 11.57 4.47 -21.27
C THR A 129 12.75 4.35 -20.29
N LEU A 130 12.54 3.72 -19.13
CA LEU A 130 13.59 3.48 -18.14
C LEU A 130 14.68 2.52 -18.67
N THR A 131 14.28 1.49 -19.41
CA THR A 131 15.23 0.56 -20.03
C THR A 131 16.04 1.26 -21.13
N LEU A 132 15.40 2.12 -21.92
CA LEU A 132 16.07 2.90 -22.96
C LEU A 132 17.07 3.90 -22.36
N SER A 133 16.71 4.60 -21.28
CA SER A 133 17.65 5.51 -20.60
C SER A 133 18.87 4.77 -20.05
N ALA A 134 18.70 3.53 -19.58
CA ALA A 134 19.79 2.69 -19.09
C ALA A 134 20.50 1.84 -20.17
N SER A 135 20.07 1.86 -21.43
CA SER A 135 20.65 1.04 -22.51
C SER A 135 21.29 1.86 -23.62
N VAL A 136 20.66 2.97 -24.02
CA VAL A 136 21.11 3.78 -25.16
C VAL A 136 22.24 4.73 -24.73
N PRO A 137 23.42 4.70 -25.38
CA PRO A 137 24.57 5.55 -25.01
C PRO A 137 24.25 7.05 -24.98
N ALA A 138 23.41 7.55 -25.89
CA ALA A 138 23.03 8.96 -25.93
C ALA A 138 22.26 9.43 -24.68
N PHE A 139 21.57 8.51 -23.99
CA PHE A 139 20.79 8.81 -22.80
C PHE A 139 21.52 8.52 -21.49
N LYS A 140 22.76 8.01 -21.56
CA LYS A 140 23.59 7.72 -20.40
C LYS A 140 24.56 8.86 -20.10
N PRO A 141 24.81 9.17 -18.82
CA PRO A 141 25.96 9.97 -18.45
C PRO A 141 27.24 9.33 -18.98
N PRO A 142 28.27 10.13 -19.34
CA PRO A 142 29.58 9.60 -19.67
C PRO A 142 30.12 8.75 -18.50
N GLU A 143 30.89 7.71 -18.82
CA GLU A 143 31.62 6.97 -17.79
C GLU A 143 32.63 7.89 -17.09
N CYS A 144 32.87 7.65 -15.80
CA CYS A 144 33.87 8.42 -15.06
C CYS A 144 35.24 8.27 -15.72
N VAL A 145 35.93 9.39 -15.91
CA VAL A 145 37.31 9.40 -16.36
C VAL A 145 38.16 9.77 -15.15
N ASP A 146 39.03 8.84 -14.74
CA ASP A 146 39.80 8.92 -13.49
C ASP A 146 38.88 9.12 -12.26
N SER A 147 39.13 10.14 -11.44
CA SER A 147 38.35 10.48 -10.24
C SER A 147 37.20 11.46 -10.53
N ILE A 148 36.99 11.86 -11.79
CA ILE A 148 36.00 12.89 -12.15
C ILE A 148 34.82 12.22 -12.88
N CYS A 149 33.69 12.13 -12.19
CA CYS A 149 32.44 11.66 -12.74
C CYS A 149 31.56 12.86 -13.16
N PRO A 150 31.37 13.10 -14.47
CA PRO A 150 30.47 14.17 -14.90
C PRO A 150 29.02 13.82 -14.54
N SER A 151 28.30 14.78 -13.97
CA SER A 151 26.89 14.62 -13.66
C SER A 151 26.05 14.47 -14.94
N ALA A 152 24.91 13.80 -14.83
CA ALA A 152 23.98 13.61 -15.94
C ALA A 152 23.54 14.96 -16.54
N THR A 153 23.39 15.02 -17.86
CA THR A 153 22.81 16.22 -18.49
C THR A 153 21.33 16.36 -18.11
N PRO A 154 20.77 17.59 -18.07
CA PRO A 154 19.36 17.79 -17.72
C PRO A 154 18.39 16.98 -18.58
N ALA A 155 18.72 16.76 -19.86
CA ALA A 155 17.89 15.95 -20.77
C ALA A 155 17.91 14.46 -20.39
N GLN A 156 19.08 13.90 -20.07
CA GLN A 156 19.22 12.50 -19.63
C GLN A 156 18.47 12.26 -18.32
N TYR A 157 18.62 13.20 -17.38
CA TYR A 157 17.90 13.21 -16.12
C TYR A 157 16.39 13.26 -16.34
N ALA A 158 15.90 14.16 -17.22
CA ALA A 158 14.48 14.28 -17.52
C ALA A 158 13.87 13.01 -18.12
N VAL A 159 14.56 12.34 -19.06
CA VAL A 159 14.07 11.08 -19.67
C VAL A 159 13.98 9.97 -18.61
N PHE A 160 14.98 9.86 -17.74
CA PHE A 160 15.00 8.86 -16.67
C PHE A 160 13.84 9.08 -15.67
N PHE A 161 13.68 10.30 -15.15
CA PHE A 161 12.60 10.61 -14.21
C PHE A 161 11.22 10.57 -14.87
N PHE A 162 11.10 10.93 -16.15
CA PHE A 162 9.85 10.76 -16.89
C PHE A 162 9.43 9.28 -16.93
N GLY A 163 10.36 8.37 -17.22
CA GLY A 163 10.12 6.92 -17.13
C GLY A 163 9.70 6.47 -15.72
N LEU A 164 10.43 6.91 -14.69
CA LEU A 164 10.11 6.58 -13.30
C LEU A 164 8.72 7.07 -12.88
N TYR A 165 8.32 8.29 -13.22
CA TYR A 165 7.01 8.82 -12.84
C TYR A 165 5.86 8.22 -13.67
N LEU A 166 6.11 7.80 -14.92
CA LEU A 166 5.15 6.97 -15.67
C LEU A 166 4.94 5.61 -14.98
N ILE A 167 6.01 4.98 -14.49
CA ILE A 167 5.93 3.77 -13.67
C ILE A 167 5.13 4.03 -12.40
N ALA A 168 5.38 5.15 -11.71
CA ALA A 168 4.64 5.52 -10.50
C ALA A 168 3.14 5.71 -10.75
N LEU A 169 2.78 6.33 -11.88
CA LEU A 169 1.39 6.46 -12.30
C LEU A 169 0.78 5.09 -12.63
N GLY A 170 1.49 4.26 -13.40
CA GLY A 170 1.07 2.93 -13.83
C GLY A 170 0.83 1.97 -12.67
N THR A 171 1.82 1.78 -11.78
CA THR A 171 1.65 0.92 -10.58
C THR A 171 0.55 1.45 -9.67
N GLY A 172 0.41 2.78 -9.59
CA GLY A 172 -0.65 3.44 -8.85
C GLY A 172 -2.03 2.98 -9.27
N GLY A 173 -2.34 3.04 -10.56
CA GLY A 173 -3.65 2.64 -11.08
C GLY A 173 -3.99 1.16 -10.89
N ILE A 174 -2.96 0.30 -10.88
CA ILE A 174 -3.10 -1.16 -10.81
C ILE A 174 -3.32 -1.64 -9.36
N LYS A 175 -2.49 -1.15 -8.40
CA LYS A 175 -2.46 -1.61 -7.00
C LYS A 175 -3.83 -1.74 -6.30
N PRO A 176 -4.73 -0.73 -6.32
CA PRO A 176 -6.01 -0.82 -5.62
C PRO A 176 -7.03 -1.71 -6.36
N CYS A 177 -6.81 -1.95 -7.66
CA CYS A 177 -7.77 -2.59 -8.54
C CYS A 177 -7.54 -4.10 -8.67
N VAL A 178 -6.30 -4.60 -8.70
CA VAL A 178 -6.03 -6.01 -9.03
C VAL A 178 -6.52 -6.97 -7.94
N SER A 179 -6.24 -6.66 -6.67
CA SER A 179 -6.67 -7.51 -5.55
C SER A 179 -8.20 -7.58 -5.44
N SER A 180 -8.86 -6.44 -5.64
CA SER A 180 -10.32 -6.35 -5.63
C SER A 180 -10.94 -7.01 -6.88
N PHE A 181 -10.37 -6.80 -8.06
CA PHE A 181 -10.81 -7.46 -9.30
C PHE A 181 -10.65 -8.99 -9.24
N GLY A 182 -9.57 -9.48 -8.62
CA GLY A 182 -9.38 -10.91 -8.36
C GLY A 182 -10.40 -11.48 -7.38
N ALA A 183 -10.75 -10.71 -6.34
CA ALA A 183 -11.78 -11.07 -5.38
C ALA A 183 -13.19 -11.10 -6.00
N ASP A 184 -13.48 -10.22 -6.96
CA ASP A 184 -14.73 -10.16 -7.73
C ASP A 184 -14.94 -11.38 -8.65
N GLN A 185 -13.94 -12.25 -8.81
CA GLN A 185 -14.09 -13.48 -9.58
C GLN A 185 -14.87 -14.56 -8.83
N PHE A 186 -15.17 -14.35 -7.55
CA PHE A 186 -15.92 -15.25 -6.68
C PHE A 186 -17.21 -14.59 -6.21
N ASP A 187 -18.33 -15.29 -6.36
CA ASP A 187 -19.66 -14.84 -5.95
C ASP A 187 -19.80 -14.98 -4.42
N ASP A 188 -19.99 -13.87 -3.72
CA ASP A 188 -20.13 -13.84 -2.25
C ASP A 188 -21.47 -14.44 -1.76
N THR A 189 -22.46 -14.58 -2.65
CA THR A 189 -23.75 -15.21 -2.32
C THR A 189 -23.66 -16.74 -2.28
N ASP A 190 -22.63 -17.31 -2.91
CA ASP A 190 -22.38 -18.74 -2.95
C ASP A 190 -21.40 -19.16 -1.83
N PRO A 191 -21.82 -20.01 -0.86
CA PRO A 191 -20.96 -20.43 0.23
C PRO A 191 -19.73 -21.22 -0.23
N GLU A 192 -19.79 -21.95 -1.35
CA GLU A 192 -18.62 -22.67 -1.88
C GLU A 192 -17.59 -21.71 -2.50
N GLU A 193 -18.05 -20.73 -3.28
CA GLU A 193 -17.15 -19.75 -3.89
C GLU A 193 -16.52 -18.83 -2.84
N ARG A 194 -17.26 -18.50 -1.77
CA ARG A 194 -16.74 -17.72 -0.64
C ARG A 194 -15.55 -18.39 0.06
N VAL A 195 -15.57 -19.72 0.23
CA VAL A 195 -14.42 -20.46 0.80
C VAL A 195 -13.24 -20.44 -0.18
N LYS A 196 -13.50 -20.61 -1.48
CA LYS A 196 -12.48 -20.57 -2.55
C LYS A 196 -11.81 -19.19 -2.64
N LYS A 197 -12.55 -18.10 -2.42
CA LYS A 197 -12.04 -16.72 -2.35
C LYS A 197 -10.97 -16.53 -1.27
N GLY A 198 -11.14 -17.15 -0.10
CA GLY A 198 -10.13 -17.13 0.96
C GLY A 198 -8.80 -17.76 0.51
N SER A 199 -8.88 -18.89 -0.21
CA SER A 199 -7.69 -19.54 -0.80
C SER A 199 -7.04 -18.68 -1.88
N PHE A 200 -7.81 -17.92 -2.68
CA PHE A 200 -7.27 -16.97 -3.64
C PHE A 200 -6.38 -15.91 -2.98
N PHE A 201 -6.80 -15.31 -1.87
CA PHE A 201 -5.98 -14.33 -1.16
C PHE A 201 -4.66 -14.91 -0.63
N ASN A 202 -4.66 -16.18 -0.19
CA ASN A 202 -3.43 -16.86 0.21
C ASN A 202 -2.46 -17.02 -0.97
N TRP A 203 -2.97 -17.46 -2.12
CA TRP A 203 -2.16 -17.58 -3.35
C TRP A 203 -1.69 -16.21 -3.87
N PHE A 204 -2.53 -15.18 -3.77
CA PHE A 204 -2.19 -13.80 -4.11
C PHE A 204 -1.00 -13.31 -3.27
N TYR A 205 -1.05 -13.51 -1.96
CA TYR A 205 0.05 -13.16 -1.05
C TYR A 205 1.32 -13.97 -1.36
N PHE A 206 1.19 -15.26 -1.66
CA PHE A 206 2.32 -16.09 -2.06
C PHE A 206 2.98 -15.59 -3.36
N SER A 207 2.18 -15.21 -4.37
CA SER A 207 2.66 -14.61 -5.61
C SER A 207 3.43 -13.30 -5.39
N ILE A 208 2.98 -12.45 -4.47
CA ILE A 208 3.69 -11.21 -4.12
C ILE A 208 5.08 -11.52 -3.57
N ASN A 209 5.17 -12.45 -2.61
CA ASN A 209 6.43 -12.80 -1.96
C ASN A 209 7.42 -13.45 -2.94
N ILE A 210 6.97 -14.31 -3.85
CA ILE A 210 7.82 -14.86 -4.92
C ILE A 210 8.36 -13.75 -5.81
N GLY A 211 7.50 -12.86 -6.28
CA GLY A 211 7.89 -11.74 -7.13
C GLY A 211 8.93 -10.85 -6.44
N ALA A 212 8.69 -10.50 -5.17
CA ALA A 212 9.62 -9.72 -4.36
C ALA A 212 10.96 -10.45 -4.15
N PHE A 213 10.94 -11.74 -3.79
CA PHE A 213 12.14 -12.53 -3.53
C PHE A 213 13.03 -12.69 -4.77
N ILE A 214 12.45 -13.03 -5.92
CA ILE A 214 13.20 -13.14 -7.19
C ILE A 214 13.79 -11.79 -7.57
N SER A 215 13.03 -10.72 -7.32
CA SER A 215 13.44 -9.38 -7.68
C SER A 215 14.60 -8.88 -6.82
N SER A 216 14.47 -8.94 -5.49
CA SER A 216 15.52 -8.52 -4.56
C SER A 216 16.79 -9.37 -4.62
N SER A 217 16.72 -10.61 -5.12
CA SER A 217 17.90 -11.46 -5.29
C SER A 217 18.46 -11.44 -6.72
N PHE A 218 17.75 -12.05 -7.67
CA PHE A 218 18.24 -12.31 -9.02
C PHE A 218 18.30 -11.04 -9.88
N ILE A 219 17.25 -10.20 -9.87
CA ILE A 219 17.24 -8.97 -10.68
C ILE A 219 18.27 -7.97 -10.17
N VAL A 220 18.38 -7.79 -8.86
CA VAL A 220 19.42 -6.95 -8.25
C VAL A 220 20.83 -7.46 -8.62
N TRP A 221 21.04 -8.78 -8.59
CA TRP A 221 22.32 -9.36 -9.02
C TRP A 221 22.65 -9.07 -10.49
N ILE A 222 21.65 -9.16 -11.38
CA ILE A 222 21.81 -8.81 -12.80
C ILE A 222 22.15 -7.32 -12.96
N GLN A 223 21.49 -6.43 -12.22
CA GLN A 223 21.72 -4.98 -12.30
C GLN A 223 23.16 -4.61 -11.96
N ASP A 224 23.70 -5.16 -10.88
CA ASP A 224 25.02 -4.80 -10.39
C ASP A 224 26.16 -5.55 -11.14
N ASN A 225 25.93 -6.78 -11.63
CA ASN A 225 26.99 -7.59 -12.26
C ASN A 225 26.90 -7.70 -13.79
N ALA A 226 25.69 -7.81 -14.37
CA ALA A 226 25.47 -8.00 -15.80
C ALA A 226 25.07 -6.70 -16.53
N GLY A 227 24.63 -5.68 -15.78
CA GLY A 227 24.37 -4.33 -16.25
C GLY A 227 22.90 -3.91 -16.19
N TRP A 228 22.71 -2.60 -16.01
CA TRP A 228 21.42 -1.95 -15.78
C TRP A 228 20.43 -2.05 -16.94
N GLY A 229 20.91 -2.12 -18.19
CA GLY A 229 20.04 -2.30 -19.35
C GLY A 229 19.25 -3.62 -19.30
N LEU A 230 19.94 -4.72 -19.00
CA LEU A 230 19.28 -6.03 -18.76
C LEU A 230 18.47 -6.01 -17.46
N GLY A 231 19.02 -5.37 -16.42
CA GLY A 231 18.40 -5.26 -15.11
C GLY A 231 17.03 -4.55 -15.11
N PHE A 232 16.79 -3.58 -16.00
CA PHE A 232 15.47 -2.98 -16.20
C PHE A 232 14.68 -3.63 -17.35
N GLY A 233 15.37 -4.16 -18.37
CA GLY A 233 14.74 -4.81 -19.51
C GLY A 233 14.04 -6.13 -19.19
N ILE A 234 14.59 -6.96 -18.30
CA ILE A 234 13.95 -8.21 -17.87
C ILE A 234 12.61 -7.93 -17.18
N PRO A 235 12.54 -7.09 -16.12
CA PRO A 235 11.28 -6.58 -15.58
C PRO A 235 10.29 -6.04 -16.63
N ALA A 236 10.75 -5.28 -17.62
CA ALA A 236 9.89 -4.77 -18.68
C ALA A 236 9.28 -5.89 -19.54
N ALA A 237 10.06 -6.92 -19.86
CA ALA A 237 9.57 -8.08 -20.61
C ALA A 237 8.54 -8.89 -19.80
N PHE A 238 8.77 -9.11 -18.50
CA PHE A 238 7.79 -9.73 -17.62
C PHE A 238 6.49 -8.92 -17.54
N MET A 239 6.57 -7.59 -17.51
CA MET A 239 5.39 -6.73 -17.55
C MET A 239 4.63 -6.84 -18.88
N ALA A 240 5.32 -6.95 -20.03
CA ALA A 240 4.66 -7.21 -21.32
C ALA A 240 3.89 -8.55 -21.30
N ILE A 241 4.53 -9.60 -20.77
CA ILE A 241 3.90 -10.92 -20.61
C ILE A 241 2.68 -10.83 -19.69
N ALA A 242 2.78 -10.07 -18.60
CA ALA A 242 1.69 -9.83 -17.66
C ALA A 242 0.47 -9.19 -18.32
N ILE A 243 0.69 -8.21 -19.20
CA ILE A 243 -0.37 -7.53 -19.97
C ILE A 243 -1.03 -8.50 -20.96
N ILE A 244 -0.23 -9.24 -21.72
CA ILE A 244 -0.75 -10.24 -22.69
C ILE A 244 -1.57 -11.32 -21.97
N SER A 245 -1.08 -11.81 -20.83
CA SER A 245 -1.78 -12.77 -19.98
C SER A 245 -3.10 -12.19 -19.47
N PHE A 246 -3.09 -10.96 -18.95
CA PHE A 246 -4.28 -10.30 -18.43
C PHE A 246 -5.38 -10.18 -19.51
N PHE A 247 -5.03 -9.71 -20.71
CA PHE A 247 -5.99 -9.60 -21.81
C PHE A 247 -6.44 -10.96 -22.36
N SER A 248 -5.60 -11.99 -22.30
CA SER A 248 -5.99 -13.35 -22.72
C SER A 248 -7.07 -13.95 -21.81
N GLY A 249 -7.11 -13.55 -20.53
CA GLY A 249 -8.13 -13.97 -19.57
C GLY A 249 -9.48 -13.24 -19.68
N THR A 250 -9.58 -12.18 -20.49
CA THR A 250 -10.80 -11.34 -20.65
C THR A 250 -12.12 -12.10 -20.79
N PRO A 251 -12.26 -13.13 -21.66
CA PRO A 251 -13.54 -13.84 -21.81
C PRO A 251 -13.94 -14.66 -20.58
N LEU A 252 -13.01 -14.88 -19.64
CA LEU A 252 -13.24 -15.65 -18.42
C LEU A 252 -13.57 -14.76 -17.23
N TYR A 253 -13.37 -13.44 -17.30
CA TYR A 253 -13.56 -12.56 -16.15
C TYR A 253 -15.03 -12.22 -15.89
N ARG A 254 -15.33 -12.03 -14.60
CA ARG A 254 -16.57 -11.42 -14.12
C ARG A 254 -16.32 -9.94 -13.85
N PHE A 255 -17.26 -9.09 -14.24
CA PHE A 255 -17.16 -7.63 -14.14
C PHE A 255 -18.22 -7.09 -13.18
N GLN A 256 -17.78 -6.29 -12.22
CA GLN A 256 -18.66 -5.59 -11.30
C GLN A 256 -18.96 -4.17 -11.82
N LYS A 257 -20.21 -3.72 -11.63
CA LYS A 257 -20.62 -2.37 -12.03
C LYS A 257 -20.05 -1.33 -11.04
N PRO A 258 -19.64 -0.13 -11.49
CA PRO A 258 -19.11 0.90 -10.60
C PRO A 258 -20.18 1.39 -9.58
N GLY A 259 -19.84 1.39 -8.29
CA GLY A 259 -20.75 1.72 -7.18
C GLY A 259 -20.79 3.20 -6.77
N GLY A 260 -20.13 4.09 -7.53
CA GLY A 260 -20.03 5.52 -7.22
C GLY A 260 -18.91 5.86 -6.23
N SER A 261 -18.63 7.16 -6.05
CA SER A 261 -17.47 7.63 -5.26
C SER A 261 -17.81 7.83 -3.77
N PRO A 262 -17.17 7.08 -2.84
CA PRO A 262 -17.33 7.30 -1.40
C PRO A 262 -16.84 8.68 -0.94
N ILE A 263 -15.89 9.29 -1.67
CA ILE A 263 -15.36 10.62 -1.37
C ILE A 263 -16.45 11.68 -1.55
N THR A 264 -17.26 11.56 -2.60
CA THR A 264 -18.37 12.48 -2.85
C THR A 264 -19.37 12.46 -1.70
N ARG A 265 -19.65 11.28 -1.12
CA ARG A 265 -20.53 11.14 0.06
C ARG A 265 -19.97 11.83 1.30
N MET A 266 -18.66 11.75 1.54
CA MET A 266 -18.03 12.51 2.64
C MET A 266 -18.16 14.02 2.44
N CYS A 267 -17.90 14.49 1.23
CA CYS A 267 -18.01 15.90 0.89
C CYS A 267 -19.45 16.40 1.05
N GLN A 268 -20.45 15.57 0.71
CA GLN A 268 -21.86 15.85 0.95
C GLN A 268 -22.16 16.04 2.45
N VAL A 269 -21.69 15.13 3.31
CA VAL A 269 -21.89 15.25 4.77
C VAL A 269 -21.25 16.52 5.33
N LEU A 270 -20.02 16.84 4.91
CA LEU A 270 -19.33 18.06 5.35
C LEU A 270 -20.07 19.33 4.86
N ALA A 271 -20.47 19.36 3.59
CA ALA A 271 -21.20 20.49 3.02
C ALA A 271 -22.57 20.69 3.69
N ALA A 272 -23.34 19.63 3.87
CA ALA A 272 -24.64 19.65 4.53
C ALA A 272 -24.51 20.09 6.00
N SER A 273 -23.51 19.59 6.73
CA SER A 273 -23.22 19.98 8.12
C SER A 273 -22.89 21.47 8.22
N CYS A 274 -22.04 21.98 7.32
CA CYS A 274 -21.69 23.40 7.27
C CYS A 274 -22.89 24.29 6.88
N HIS A 275 -23.72 23.84 5.94
CA HIS A 275 -24.93 24.56 5.55
C HIS A 275 -25.93 24.66 6.70
N LYS A 276 -26.04 23.60 7.50
CA LYS A 276 -26.93 23.49 8.67
C LYS A 276 -26.25 23.88 10.00
N TRP A 277 -25.12 24.61 9.96
CA TRP A 277 -24.33 24.91 11.16
C TRP A 277 -25.11 25.66 12.25
N ASN A 278 -26.05 26.52 11.87
CA ASN A 278 -26.87 27.30 12.81
C ASN A 278 -28.05 26.53 13.41
N LEU A 279 -28.33 25.31 12.95
CA LEU A 279 -29.39 24.47 13.51
C LEU A 279 -28.91 23.71 14.75
N ALA A 280 -29.79 23.55 15.73
CA ALA A 280 -29.55 22.71 16.89
C ALA A 280 -29.73 21.23 16.50
N ALA A 281 -28.76 20.40 16.85
CA ALA A 281 -28.90 18.95 16.67
C ALA A 281 -29.90 18.41 17.72
N PRO A 282 -30.93 17.65 17.32
CA PRO A 282 -31.88 17.06 18.26
C PRO A 282 -31.17 16.10 19.23
N SER A 283 -31.64 16.07 20.48
CA SER A 283 -31.10 15.16 21.51
C SER A 283 -31.55 13.71 21.34
N ASP A 284 -32.65 13.49 20.62
CA ASP A 284 -33.20 12.17 20.31
C ASP A 284 -32.73 11.74 18.92
N SER A 285 -31.96 10.65 18.86
CA SER A 285 -31.39 10.09 17.62
C SER A 285 -32.46 9.58 16.65
N SER A 286 -33.67 9.30 17.14
CA SER A 286 -34.80 8.85 16.29
C SER A 286 -35.34 9.95 15.37
N LEU A 287 -35.03 11.22 15.63
CA LEU A 287 -35.45 12.37 14.84
C LEU A 287 -34.50 12.68 13.66
N LEU A 288 -33.38 11.97 13.56
CA LEU A 288 -32.43 12.13 12.46
C LEU A 288 -32.91 11.37 11.22
N TYR A 289 -32.64 11.95 10.05
CA TYR A 289 -33.06 11.38 8.77
C TYR A 289 -32.33 10.06 8.46
N GLU A 290 -33.10 8.98 8.28
CA GLU A 290 -32.66 7.69 7.76
C GLU A 290 -33.76 7.12 6.85
N THR A 291 -33.39 6.30 5.86
CA THR A 291 -34.39 5.64 4.99
C THR A 291 -35.26 4.67 5.78
N SER A 292 -36.55 4.54 5.41
CA SER A 292 -37.50 3.66 6.11
C SER A 292 -37.26 2.16 5.85
N ASP A 293 -36.65 1.81 4.71
CA ASP A 293 -36.43 0.42 4.30
C ASP A 293 -35.39 -0.31 5.14
N LYS A 294 -35.44 -1.66 5.18
CA LYS A 294 -34.41 -2.47 5.87
C LYS A 294 -33.00 -2.31 5.26
N GLY A 295 -32.91 -1.89 3.99
CA GLY A 295 -31.66 -1.58 3.31
C GLY A 295 -31.13 -0.17 3.62
N SER A 296 -29.81 0.02 3.55
CA SER A 296 -29.23 1.37 3.53
C SER A 296 -29.60 2.09 2.23
N ALA A 297 -29.62 3.42 2.25
CA ALA A 297 -29.64 4.24 1.03
C ALA A 297 -28.44 3.95 0.10
N ILE A 298 -27.43 3.26 0.61
CA ILE A 298 -26.25 2.80 -0.12
C ILE A 298 -26.42 1.32 -0.45
N GLU A 299 -26.50 1.00 -1.75
CA GLU A 299 -26.54 -0.39 -2.23
C GLU A 299 -25.37 -1.20 -1.65
N GLY A 300 -25.68 -2.35 -1.03
CA GLY A 300 -24.68 -3.24 -0.43
C GLY A 300 -24.15 -2.85 0.97
N SER A 301 -24.63 -1.75 1.57
CA SER A 301 -24.22 -1.33 2.93
C SER A 301 -25.27 -1.69 3.99
N ARG A 302 -24.81 -2.06 5.18
CA ARG A 302 -25.67 -2.16 6.38
C ARG A 302 -25.86 -0.77 7.01
N LYS A 303 -27.00 -0.56 7.66
CA LYS A 303 -27.22 0.64 8.46
C LYS A 303 -26.28 0.68 9.65
N LEU A 304 -25.68 1.84 9.90
CA LEU A 304 -24.80 2.08 11.04
C LEU A 304 -25.60 2.69 12.19
N LEU A 305 -25.28 2.29 13.41
CA LEU A 305 -25.91 2.86 14.61
C LEU A 305 -25.32 4.23 14.91
N HIS A 306 -26.19 5.16 15.32
CA HIS A 306 -25.80 6.49 15.71
C HIS A 306 -24.86 6.50 16.93
N THR A 307 -23.82 7.34 16.88
CA THR A 307 -22.87 7.56 17.97
C THR A 307 -22.94 9.02 18.45
N ASP A 308 -22.96 9.24 19.77
CA ASP A 308 -23.00 10.57 20.41
C ASP A 308 -21.74 11.45 20.21
N GLU A 309 -20.72 10.96 19.51
CA GLU A 309 -19.47 11.68 19.26
C GLU A 309 -19.59 12.53 17.98
N LEU A 310 -18.90 13.68 17.95
CA LEU A 310 -18.90 14.60 16.81
C LEU A 310 -20.31 15.10 16.43
N LYS A 311 -21.12 15.52 17.42
CA LYS A 311 -22.52 16.01 17.24
C LYS A 311 -22.69 17.14 16.23
N CYS A 312 -21.62 17.84 15.86
CA CYS A 312 -21.66 18.84 14.80
C CYS A 312 -22.00 18.24 13.43
N LEU A 313 -21.58 16.99 13.15
CA LEU A 313 -21.84 16.30 11.88
C LEU A 313 -23.28 15.78 11.78
N ASP A 314 -23.92 15.53 12.93
CA ASP A 314 -25.32 15.08 12.98
C ASP A 314 -26.30 16.12 12.42
N LYS A 315 -25.86 17.39 12.35
CA LYS A 315 -26.61 18.48 11.72
C LYS A 315 -26.91 18.22 10.25
N ALA A 316 -26.11 17.41 9.55
CA ALA A 316 -26.38 17.02 8.16
C ALA A 316 -27.65 16.17 8.00
N ALA A 317 -28.06 15.43 9.03
CA ALA A 317 -29.28 14.59 9.02
C ALA A 317 -30.48 15.27 9.66
N VAL A 318 -30.37 16.54 10.07
CA VAL A 318 -31.49 17.31 10.61
C VAL A 318 -32.39 17.77 9.47
N ILE A 319 -33.66 17.39 9.52
CA ILE A 319 -34.68 17.85 8.57
C ILE A 319 -35.00 19.31 8.89
N SER A 320 -34.74 20.21 7.94
CA SER A 320 -35.08 21.63 8.09
C SER A 320 -36.57 21.86 7.83
N GLU A 321 -37.14 22.95 8.37
CA GLU A 321 -38.55 23.30 8.13
C GLU A 321 -38.88 23.48 6.63
N ALA A 322 -37.92 23.94 5.83
CA ALA A 322 -38.10 24.08 4.39
C ALA A 322 -38.25 22.71 3.70
N GLU A 323 -37.42 21.73 4.08
CA GLU A 323 -37.46 20.36 3.54
C GLU A 323 -38.72 19.62 4.00
N SER A 324 -39.15 19.83 5.24
CA SER A 324 -40.42 19.29 5.74
C SER A 324 -41.64 19.85 5.00
N LYS A 325 -41.55 21.08 4.48
CA LYS A 325 -42.64 21.73 3.73
C LYS A 325 -42.65 21.34 2.25
N THR A 326 -41.49 21.12 1.65
CA THR A 326 -41.38 20.74 0.23
C THR A 326 -41.51 19.23 0.00
N GLY A 327 -41.22 18.39 1.00
CA GLY A 327 -41.25 16.93 0.88
C GLY A 327 -40.18 16.36 -0.07
N ASP A 328 -39.24 17.20 -0.52
CA ASP A 328 -38.15 16.81 -1.42
C ASP A 328 -36.89 16.50 -0.62
N PHE A 329 -36.55 15.22 -0.53
CA PHE A 329 -35.37 14.70 0.16
C PHE A 329 -34.28 14.22 -0.82
N SER A 330 -34.39 14.53 -2.12
CA SER A 330 -33.49 14.01 -3.16
C SER A 330 -32.10 14.66 -3.16
N ASN A 331 -31.95 15.84 -2.54
CA ASN A 331 -30.70 16.59 -2.56
C ASN A 331 -29.72 16.18 -1.44
N HIS A 332 -28.88 15.20 -1.77
CA HIS A 332 -27.84 14.67 -0.88
C HIS A 332 -26.81 15.71 -0.39
N TRP A 333 -26.68 16.88 -1.03
CA TRP A 333 -25.79 17.95 -0.57
C TRP A 333 -26.39 18.85 0.52
N LYS A 334 -27.69 18.71 0.79
CA LYS A 334 -28.41 19.46 1.84
C LYS A 334 -28.89 18.57 2.98
N LEU A 335 -29.25 17.32 2.68
CA LEU A 335 -29.70 16.33 3.66
C LEU A 335 -28.99 15.01 3.43
N CYS A 336 -28.35 14.48 4.47
CA CYS A 336 -27.64 13.20 4.45
C CYS A 336 -28.29 12.21 5.42
N THR A 337 -28.08 10.91 5.21
CA THR A 337 -28.56 9.88 6.15
C THR A 337 -27.65 9.73 7.36
N VAL A 338 -28.16 9.20 8.48
CA VAL A 338 -27.34 8.87 9.66
C VAL A 338 -26.24 7.88 9.28
N THR A 339 -26.53 6.91 8.41
CA THR A 339 -25.51 5.97 7.89
C THR A 339 -24.34 6.71 7.23
N GLN A 340 -24.59 7.70 6.37
CA GLN A 340 -23.53 8.50 5.71
C GLN A 340 -22.72 9.33 6.72
N ILE A 341 -23.34 9.81 7.78
CA ILE A 341 -22.67 10.60 8.83
C ILE A 341 -21.76 9.69 9.66
N GLU A 342 -22.25 8.53 10.07
CA GLU A 342 -21.47 7.56 10.86
C GLU A 342 -20.30 6.99 10.05
N GLU A 343 -20.47 6.83 8.72
CA GLU A 343 -19.37 6.52 7.79
C GLU A 343 -18.19 7.51 7.95
N LEU A 344 -18.48 8.82 7.96
CA LEU A 344 -17.47 9.87 8.14
C LEU A 344 -16.90 9.89 9.58
N LYS A 345 -17.75 9.75 10.59
CA LYS A 345 -17.30 9.74 12.00
C LYS A 345 -16.34 8.59 12.29
N ILE A 346 -16.56 7.41 11.72
CA ILE A 346 -15.66 6.26 11.85
C ILE A 346 -14.27 6.60 11.32
N LEU A 347 -14.19 7.21 10.14
CA LEU A 347 -12.90 7.59 9.56
C LEU A 347 -12.16 8.65 10.37
N ILE A 348 -12.88 9.64 10.90
CA ILE A 348 -12.28 10.65 11.80
C ILE A 348 -11.73 9.97 13.07
N ARG A 349 -12.41 8.96 13.62
CA ARG A 349 -11.91 8.19 14.77
C ARG A 349 -10.67 7.38 14.45
N MET A 350 -10.55 6.86 13.22
CA MET A 350 -9.40 6.08 12.78
C MET A 350 -8.18 6.96 12.44
N PHE A 351 -8.39 8.23 12.12
CA PHE A 351 -7.34 9.16 11.68
C PHE A 351 -6.14 9.30 12.63
N PRO A 352 -6.31 9.43 13.96
CA PRO A 352 -5.14 9.52 14.86
C PRO A 352 -4.27 8.26 14.84
N ILE A 353 -4.89 7.08 14.80
CA ILE A 353 -4.16 5.79 14.69
C ILE A 353 -3.47 5.71 13.33
N TRP A 354 -4.18 6.06 12.26
CA TRP A 354 -3.64 6.13 10.91
C TRP A 354 -2.38 7.01 10.84
N ALA A 355 -2.42 8.20 11.44
CA ALA A 355 -1.33 9.16 11.41
C ALA A 355 -0.04 8.61 12.04
N THR A 356 -0.15 7.81 13.11
CA THR A 356 1.04 7.17 13.71
C THR A 356 1.70 6.11 12.81
N GLY A 357 0.95 5.54 11.86
CA GLY A 357 1.51 4.64 10.85
C GLY A 357 2.47 5.35 9.88
N ILE A 358 2.32 6.66 9.68
CA ILE A 358 3.15 7.46 8.77
C ILE A 358 4.62 7.41 9.19
N VAL A 359 4.89 7.52 10.49
CA VAL A 359 6.26 7.47 11.03
C VAL A 359 6.88 6.09 10.81
N PHE A 360 6.11 5.01 11.00
CA PHE A 360 6.59 3.67 10.71
C PHE A 360 6.92 3.49 9.23
N SER A 361 6.07 3.98 8.33
CA SER A 361 6.36 3.98 6.90
C SER A 361 7.62 4.77 6.53
N ALA A 362 7.92 5.87 7.23
CA ALA A 362 9.18 6.61 7.04
C ALA A 362 10.41 5.79 7.47
N VAL A 363 10.29 5.01 8.54
CA VAL A 363 11.33 4.08 9.01
C VAL A 363 11.52 2.93 8.02
N TYR A 364 10.41 2.38 7.51
CA TYR A 364 10.44 1.32 6.51
C TYR A 364 11.11 1.77 5.20
N ALA A 365 10.92 3.03 4.78
CA ALA A 365 11.56 3.59 3.58
C ALA A 365 13.11 3.59 3.63
N GLN A 366 13.72 3.50 4.81
CA GLN A 366 15.18 3.42 4.95
C GLN A 366 15.77 2.14 4.35
N MET A 367 14.97 1.07 4.27
CA MET A 367 15.39 -0.23 3.74
C MET A 367 15.94 -0.17 2.32
N SER A 368 15.30 0.63 1.45
CA SER A 368 15.69 0.79 0.04
C SER A 368 16.61 1.98 -0.20
N THR A 369 17.02 2.69 0.85
CA THR A 369 17.86 3.89 0.76
C THR A 369 19.06 3.78 1.69
N MET A 370 18.98 4.33 2.90
CA MET A 370 20.10 4.40 3.85
C MET A 370 20.70 3.03 4.20
N PHE A 371 19.89 1.96 4.25
CA PHE A 371 20.43 0.63 4.52
C PHE A 371 21.28 0.10 3.35
N VAL A 372 20.86 0.41 2.11
CA VAL A 372 21.63 0.06 0.91
C VAL A 372 22.91 0.88 0.85
N GLU A 373 22.84 2.18 1.10
CA GLU A 373 24.01 3.06 1.14
C GLU A 373 25.02 2.64 2.21
N GLN A 374 24.54 2.27 3.40
CA GLN A 374 25.38 1.66 4.44
C GLN A 374 26.04 0.36 3.94
N GLY A 375 25.28 -0.51 3.27
CA GLY A 375 25.81 -1.77 2.74
C GLY A 375 26.79 -1.60 1.58
N MET A 376 26.70 -0.49 0.82
CA MET A 376 27.62 -0.17 -0.28
C MET A 376 29.03 0.17 0.20
N VAL A 377 29.19 0.62 1.45
CA VAL A 377 30.49 0.95 2.07
C VAL A 377 30.99 -0.13 3.04
N MET A 378 30.46 -1.35 2.90
CA MET A 378 30.84 -2.54 3.66
C MET A 378 31.45 -3.62 2.74
N ASP A 379 32.08 -4.62 3.33
CA ASP A 379 32.61 -5.75 2.57
C ASP A 379 31.47 -6.65 2.08
N THR A 380 31.28 -6.66 0.76
CA THR A 380 30.24 -7.39 0.05
C THR A 380 30.72 -8.74 -0.49
N THR A 381 31.98 -9.11 -0.25
CA THR A 381 32.59 -10.32 -0.80
C THR A 381 32.38 -11.52 0.11
N ILE A 382 32.05 -12.67 -0.49
CA ILE A 382 31.97 -13.98 0.16
C ILE A 382 32.76 -14.96 -0.67
N GLY A 383 34.01 -15.18 -0.28
CA GLY A 383 34.94 -15.96 -1.11
C GLY A 383 35.08 -15.32 -2.48
N SER A 384 34.56 -15.96 -3.53
CA SER A 384 34.63 -15.48 -4.92
C SER A 384 33.36 -14.75 -5.40
N PHE A 385 32.33 -14.62 -4.58
CA PHE A 385 31.04 -14.03 -4.99
C PHE A 385 30.80 -12.68 -4.32
N THR A 386 30.42 -11.67 -5.10
CA THR A 386 30.07 -10.32 -4.63
C THR A 386 28.55 -10.19 -4.53
N ILE A 387 28.04 -10.02 -3.31
CA ILE A 387 26.61 -9.80 -3.08
C ILE A 387 26.30 -8.30 -3.23
N PRO A 388 25.39 -7.90 -4.14
CA PRO A 388 24.96 -6.51 -4.21
C PRO A 388 24.27 -6.07 -2.90
N ALA A 389 24.60 -4.87 -2.41
CA ALA A 389 24.09 -4.39 -1.13
C ALA A 389 22.55 -4.37 -1.03
N ALA A 390 21.86 -3.98 -2.10
CA ALA A 390 20.40 -3.98 -2.17
C ALA A 390 19.77 -5.38 -2.01
N SER A 391 20.55 -6.45 -2.26
CA SER A 391 20.05 -7.83 -2.14
C SER A 391 19.79 -8.25 -0.69
N LEU A 392 20.28 -7.49 0.29
CA LEU A 392 19.97 -7.73 1.70
C LEU A 392 18.50 -7.54 2.05
N SER A 393 17.74 -6.83 1.22
CA SER A 393 16.28 -6.80 1.31
C SER A 393 15.64 -8.19 1.20
N THR A 394 16.35 -9.20 0.68
CA THR A 394 15.91 -10.61 0.73
C THR A 394 15.73 -11.11 2.16
N PHE A 395 16.55 -10.66 3.12
CA PHE A 395 16.41 -11.07 4.53
C PHE A 395 15.16 -10.51 5.18
N ASP A 396 14.66 -9.36 4.72
CA ASP A 396 13.36 -8.82 5.11
C ASP A 396 12.23 -9.74 4.61
N VAL A 397 12.24 -10.13 3.32
CA VAL A 397 11.27 -11.08 2.76
C VAL A 397 11.31 -12.44 3.48
N ILE A 398 12.51 -12.96 3.80
CA ILE A 398 12.66 -14.19 4.59
C ILE A 398 12.06 -14.03 5.99
N SER A 399 12.28 -12.87 6.62
CA SER A 399 11.70 -12.54 7.92
C SER A 399 10.17 -12.54 7.86
N VAL A 400 9.57 -11.93 6.84
CA VAL A 400 8.12 -11.93 6.62
C VAL A 400 7.57 -13.36 6.47
N ILE A 401 8.20 -14.17 5.61
CA ILE A 401 7.83 -15.59 5.39
C ILE A 401 7.94 -16.40 6.69
N PHE A 402 8.89 -16.07 7.56
CA PHE A 402 9.06 -16.71 8.85
C PHE A 402 8.03 -16.24 9.89
N TRP A 403 7.81 -14.94 10.03
CA TRP A 403 6.99 -14.36 11.09
C TRP A 403 5.49 -14.55 10.87
N VAL A 404 5.02 -14.64 9.62
CA VAL A 404 3.59 -14.87 9.34
C VAL A 404 3.10 -16.21 9.94
N PRO A 405 3.71 -17.38 9.62
CA PRO A 405 3.35 -18.64 10.27
C PRO A 405 3.58 -18.65 11.79
N VAL A 406 4.66 -18.03 12.27
CA VAL A 406 4.96 -17.95 13.71
C VAL A 406 3.87 -17.16 14.44
N TYR A 407 3.40 -16.06 13.86
CA TYR A 407 2.30 -15.28 14.41
C TYR A 407 1.02 -16.14 14.50
N ASP A 408 0.60 -16.76 13.40
CA ASP A 408 -0.68 -17.49 13.34
C ASP A 408 -0.67 -18.82 14.12
N LYS A 409 0.43 -19.57 14.08
CA LYS A 409 0.49 -20.93 14.65
C LYS A 409 1.08 -20.97 16.05
N VAL A 410 1.86 -19.97 16.46
CA VAL A 410 2.53 -19.95 17.77
C VAL A 410 1.99 -18.82 18.63
N LEU A 411 2.12 -17.57 18.17
CA LEU A 411 1.80 -16.41 19.00
C LEU A 411 0.30 -16.26 19.26
N VAL A 412 -0.55 -16.41 18.24
CA VAL A 412 -2.01 -16.30 18.37
C VAL A 412 -2.58 -17.36 19.32
N PRO A 413 -2.25 -18.67 19.21
CA PRO A 413 -2.72 -19.67 20.16
C PRO A 413 -2.25 -19.43 21.60
N ILE A 414 -1.00 -18.98 21.80
CA ILE A 414 -0.49 -18.61 23.13
C ILE A 414 -1.26 -17.41 23.68
N ALA A 415 -1.44 -16.37 22.87
CA ALA A 415 -2.20 -15.19 23.25
C ALA A 415 -3.66 -15.54 23.59
N ARG A 416 -4.32 -16.41 22.81
CA ARG A 416 -5.68 -16.90 23.10
C ARG A 416 -5.76 -17.58 24.45
N LYS A 417 -4.78 -18.41 24.81
CA LYS A 417 -4.71 -19.08 26.13
C LYS A 417 -4.53 -18.07 27.27
N LEU A 418 -3.80 -16.99 27.05
CA LEU A 418 -3.52 -15.98 28.08
C LEU A 418 -4.61 -14.92 28.21
N THR A 419 -5.17 -14.45 27.11
CA THR A 419 -6.14 -13.34 27.08
C THR A 419 -7.59 -13.81 27.13
N GLY A 420 -7.86 -15.08 26.80
CA GLY A 420 -9.21 -15.62 26.67
C GLY A 420 -10.01 -15.06 25.49
N LYS A 421 -9.40 -14.23 24.63
CA LYS A 421 -10.05 -13.63 23.44
C LYS A 421 -9.89 -14.54 22.24
N GLU A 422 -10.94 -14.68 21.41
CA GLU A 422 -10.92 -15.55 20.21
C GLU A 422 -9.80 -15.21 19.21
N ARG A 423 -9.39 -13.94 19.10
CA ARG A 423 -8.31 -13.51 18.20
C ARG A 423 -6.91 -13.51 18.86
N GLY A 424 -6.81 -13.73 20.17
CA GLY A 424 -5.55 -13.64 20.91
C GLY A 424 -5.13 -12.19 21.19
N PHE A 425 -4.60 -11.50 20.17
CA PHE A 425 -4.25 -10.08 20.20
C PHE A 425 -5.38 -9.22 19.62
N SER A 426 -5.56 -7.99 20.11
CA SER A 426 -6.35 -6.99 19.37
C SER A 426 -5.54 -6.43 18.19
N GLU A 427 -6.22 -5.88 17.18
CA GLU A 427 -5.51 -5.30 16.02
C GLU A 427 -4.57 -4.16 16.46
N LEU A 428 -5.01 -3.35 17.44
CA LEU A 428 -4.20 -2.29 18.03
C LEU A 428 -2.99 -2.82 18.81
N GLN A 429 -3.12 -3.95 19.51
CA GLN A 429 -1.97 -4.55 20.19
C GLN A 429 -0.95 -5.07 19.19
N ARG A 430 -1.41 -5.71 18.12
CA ARG A 430 -0.55 -6.20 17.04
C ARG A 430 0.24 -5.05 16.40
N MET A 431 -0.42 -3.97 16.02
CA MET A 431 0.23 -2.77 15.48
C MET A 431 1.25 -2.17 16.48
N GLY A 432 0.88 -2.05 17.76
CA GLY A 432 1.77 -1.52 18.80
C GLY A 432 3.05 -2.33 18.99
N ILE A 433 2.97 -3.66 18.87
CA ILE A 433 4.16 -4.54 18.90
C ILE A 433 5.09 -4.22 17.72
N GLY A 434 4.54 -4.04 16.52
CA GLY A 434 5.33 -3.70 15.34
C GLY A 434 6.05 -2.35 15.47
N LEU A 435 5.36 -1.31 15.96
CA LEU A 435 5.96 -0.01 16.26
C LEU A 435 7.08 -0.10 17.31
N PHE A 436 6.96 -1.00 18.28
CA PHE A 436 8.00 -1.23 19.28
C PHE A 436 9.23 -1.93 18.66
N ILE A 437 9.02 -2.95 17.84
CA ILE A 437 10.10 -3.66 17.14
C ILE A 437 10.87 -2.71 16.20
N SER A 438 10.20 -1.75 15.57
CA SER A 438 10.86 -0.78 14.69
C SER A 438 11.90 0.10 15.41
N VAL A 439 11.72 0.36 16.71
CA VAL A 439 12.73 1.06 17.53
C VAL A 439 14.02 0.26 17.61
N PHE A 440 13.91 -1.05 17.85
CA PHE A 440 15.08 -1.95 17.91
C PHE A 440 15.73 -2.14 16.54
N CYS A 441 14.95 -2.13 15.45
CA CYS A 441 15.47 -2.14 14.10
C CYS A 441 16.41 -0.95 13.85
N MET A 442 15.96 0.28 14.12
CA MET A 442 16.78 1.48 13.95
C MET A 442 17.96 1.54 14.92
N ALA A 443 17.78 1.09 16.16
CA ALA A 443 18.88 0.99 17.12
C ALA A 443 19.94 -0.03 16.66
N SER A 444 19.53 -1.18 16.12
CA SER A 444 20.45 -2.16 15.53
C SER A 444 21.23 -1.56 14.37
N ALA A 445 20.59 -0.80 13.49
CA ALA A 445 21.25 -0.14 12.38
C ALA A 445 22.28 0.90 12.82
N ALA A 446 21.94 1.67 13.86
CA ALA A 446 22.86 2.62 14.48
C ALA A 446 24.09 1.92 15.08
N VAL A 447 23.90 0.79 15.78
CA VAL A 447 25.00 0.02 16.39
C VAL A 447 25.95 -0.56 15.33
N VAL A 448 25.40 -1.11 14.25
CA VAL A 448 26.21 -1.62 13.11
C VAL A 448 27.04 -0.48 12.52
N GLU A 449 26.43 0.71 12.36
CA GLU A 449 27.12 1.87 11.82
C GLU A 449 28.23 2.40 12.73
N ILE A 450 27.99 2.46 14.04
CA ILE A 450 29.03 2.83 15.02
C ILE A 450 30.22 1.88 14.91
N LYS A 451 29.96 0.58 14.79
CA LYS A 451 31.01 -0.43 14.64
C LYS A 451 31.79 -0.24 13.34
N ARG A 452 31.10 0.03 12.23
CA ARG A 452 31.71 0.31 10.92
C ARG A 452 32.61 1.55 10.97
N LEU A 453 32.11 2.66 11.54
CA LEU A 453 32.85 3.91 11.67
C LEU A 453 34.07 3.80 12.62
N ASN A 454 33.97 3.00 13.69
CA ASN A 454 35.11 2.75 14.57
C ASN A 454 36.21 1.97 13.83
N LEU A 455 35.85 0.94 13.06
CA LEU A 455 36.80 0.18 12.25
C LEU A 455 37.44 1.04 11.15
N ALA A 456 36.66 1.93 10.51
CA ALA A 456 37.19 2.90 9.55
C ALA A 456 38.25 3.83 10.18
N ARG A 457 38.02 4.28 11.43
CA ARG A 457 38.98 5.09 12.20
C ARG A 457 40.23 4.30 12.57
N GLU A 458 40.09 3.06 13.04
CA GLU A 458 41.22 2.20 13.42
C GLU A 458 42.13 1.87 12.23
N LEU A 459 41.55 1.71 11.04
CA LEU A 459 42.28 1.40 9.80
C LEU A 459 42.73 2.64 9.02
N GLY A 460 42.41 3.85 9.48
CA GLY A 460 42.78 5.10 8.80
C GLY A 460 42.01 5.36 7.49
N LEU A 461 40.88 4.71 7.27
CA LEU A 461 40.06 4.78 6.04
C LEU A 461 39.07 5.96 6.02
N VAL A 462 39.09 6.83 7.03
CA VAL A 462 38.12 7.94 7.19
C VAL A 462 38.16 8.89 6.00
N ASP A 463 39.36 9.18 5.49
CA ASP A 463 39.53 10.10 4.37
C ASP A 463 39.37 9.48 2.99
N GLU A 464 39.32 8.15 2.93
CA GLU A 464 39.21 7.37 1.70
C GLU A 464 37.75 7.00 1.42
N ASP A 465 37.34 7.08 0.16
CA ASP A 465 36.01 6.66 -0.29
C ASP A 465 36.05 5.18 -0.69
N VAL A 466 36.37 4.34 0.31
CA VAL A 466 36.59 2.89 0.14
C VAL A 466 35.74 2.12 1.14
N ALA A 467 35.29 0.93 0.73
CA ALA A 467 34.54 0.04 1.59
C ALA A 467 35.37 -0.38 2.82
N VAL A 468 34.73 -0.32 3.99
CA VAL A 468 35.32 -0.77 5.26
C VAL A 468 35.26 -2.30 5.29
N PRO A 469 36.31 -3.01 5.76
CA PRO A 469 36.35 -4.48 5.82
C PRO A 469 35.49 -5.04 6.97
N LEU A 470 34.23 -4.64 7.01
CA LEU A 470 33.18 -5.18 7.87
C LEU A 470 32.18 -5.90 6.97
N SER A 471 31.98 -7.20 7.20
CA SER A 471 31.06 -8.00 6.38
C SER A 471 29.64 -7.41 6.36
N ILE A 472 29.05 -7.31 5.18
CA ILE A 472 27.70 -6.80 4.96
C ILE A 472 26.63 -7.56 5.78
N PHE A 473 26.90 -8.80 6.17
CA PHE A 473 26.00 -9.62 6.98
C PHE A 473 25.74 -9.08 8.40
N TRP A 474 26.55 -8.14 8.88
CA TRP A 474 26.23 -7.42 10.12
C TRP A 474 24.91 -6.64 10.03
N GLN A 475 24.39 -6.37 8.83
CA GLN A 475 23.07 -5.77 8.61
C GLN A 475 21.90 -6.78 8.67
N ILE A 476 22.12 -8.10 8.79
CA ILE A 476 21.00 -9.06 8.88
C ILE A 476 20.02 -8.71 10.02
N PRO A 477 20.45 -8.35 11.24
CA PRO A 477 19.52 -8.06 12.33
C PRO A 477 18.58 -6.88 12.04
N GLN A 478 19.05 -5.79 11.41
CA GLN A 478 18.18 -4.65 11.09
C GLN A 478 17.14 -5.01 10.03
N TYR A 479 17.50 -5.75 8.97
CA TYR A 479 16.55 -6.21 7.95
C TYR A 479 15.55 -7.23 8.53
N PHE A 480 16.02 -8.18 9.33
CA PHE A 480 15.16 -9.20 9.93
C PHE A 480 14.18 -8.60 10.95
N LEU A 481 14.62 -7.66 11.78
CA LEU A 481 13.74 -6.92 12.70
C LEU A 481 12.74 -6.04 11.96
N LEU A 482 13.13 -5.45 10.83
CA LEU A 482 12.23 -4.64 10.01
C LEU A 482 11.09 -5.50 9.44
N GLY A 483 11.38 -6.66 8.88
CA GLY A 483 10.35 -7.58 8.36
C GLY A 483 9.44 -8.13 9.46
N ALA A 484 9.96 -8.33 10.67
CA ALA A 484 9.13 -8.62 11.84
C ALA A 484 8.17 -7.45 12.12
N ALA A 485 8.71 -6.23 12.22
CA ALA A 485 7.92 -5.03 12.47
C ALA A 485 6.86 -4.79 11.38
N GLU A 486 7.15 -5.14 10.13
CA GLU A 486 6.23 -5.10 8.99
C GLU A 486 5.02 -6.02 9.19
N VAL A 487 5.26 -7.30 9.53
CA VAL A 487 4.20 -8.31 9.76
C VAL A 487 3.26 -7.91 10.89
N PHE A 488 3.78 -7.26 11.93
CA PHE A 488 2.97 -6.77 13.05
C PHE A 488 2.25 -5.46 12.71
N THR A 489 2.90 -4.52 12.02
CA THR A 489 2.33 -3.19 11.75
C THR A 489 1.43 -3.18 10.53
N PHE A 490 1.91 -3.52 9.34
CA PHE A 490 1.13 -3.36 8.10
C PHE A 490 -0.02 -4.35 8.00
N ILE A 491 0.17 -5.61 8.39
CA ILE A 491 -0.94 -6.58 8.39
C ILE A 491 -1.97 -6.20 9.46
N GLY A 492 -1.52 -5.83 10.67
CA GLY A 492 -2.42 -5.35 11.72
C GLY A 492 -3.16 -4.08 11.34
N GLN A 493 -2.50 -3.17 10.63
CA GLN A 493 -3.09 -1.96 10.07
C GLN A 493 -4.17 -2.32 9.05
N LEU A 494 -3.88 -3.21 8.10
CA LEU A 494 -4.85 -3.64 7.09
C LEU A 494 -6.08 -4.31 7.71
N GLU A 495 -5.88 -5.21 8.68
CA GLU A 495 -6.96 -5.84 9.46
C GLU A 495 -7.81 -4.80 10.21
N PHE A 496 -7.15 -3.85 10.89
CA PHE A 496 -7.82 -2.76 11.60
C PHE A 496 -8.67 -1.90 10.65
N PHE A 497 -8.10 -1.48 9.51
CA PHE A 497 -8.85 -0.69 8.53
C PHE A 497 -10.02 -1.46 7.95
N TYR A 498 -9.83 -2.75 7.66
CA TYR A 498 -10.90 -3.58 7.14
C TYR A 498 -12.05 -3.74 8.13
N ASP A 499 -11.78 -4.12 9.37
CA ASP A 499 -12.83 -4.41 10.36
C ASP A 499 -13.57 -3.15 10.82
N GLN A 500 -12.84 -2.03 10.96
CA GLN A 500 -13.45 -0.76 11.36
C GLN A 500 -14.14 -0.06 10.19
N SER A 501 -13.76 -0.33 8.93
CA SER A 501 -14.37 0.33 7.77
C SER A 501 -15.88 0.03 7.63
N PRO A 502 -16.67 1.03 7.21
CA PRO A 502 -18.03 0.81 6.73
C PRO A 502 -18.05 -0.07 5.48
N ASP A 503 -19.12 -0.86 5.30
CA ASP A 503 -19.21 -1.86 4.23
C ASP A 503 -19.05 -1.23 2.85
N ALA A 504 -19.62 -0.03 2.62
CA ALA A 504 -19.53 0.69 1.36
C ALA A 504 -18.26 1.54 1.17
N MET A 505 -17.27 1.44 2.07
CA MET A 505 -16.05 2.27 2.04
C MET A 505 -14.76 1.44 2.16
N ARG A 506 -14.86 0.12 2.06
CA ARG A 506 -13.71 -0.78 2.21
C ARG A 506 -12.58 -0.47 1.22
N SER A 507 -12.89 -0.15 -0.04
CA SER A 507 -11.88 0.21 -1.05
C SER A 507 -11.12 1.49 -0.66
N LEU A 508 -11.84 2.51 -0.21
CA LEU A 508 -11.26 3.78 0.23
C LEU A 508 -10.42 3.63 1.51
N CYS A 509 -10.86 2.80 2.46
CA CYS A 509 -10.08 2.52 3.67
C CYS A 509 -8.77 1.78 3.35
N SER A 510 -8.80 0.85 2.40
CA SER A 510 -7.58 0.22 1.86
C SER A 510 -6.67 1.25 1.19
N ALA A 511 -7.23 2.21 0.44
CA ALA A 511 -6.47 3.29 -0.17
C ALA A 511 -5.85 4.24 0.88
N LEU A 512 -6.54 4.53 1.99
CA LEU A 512 -5.97 5.25 3.13
C LEU A 512 -4.79 4.50 3.75
N SER A 513 -4.85 3.18 3.84
CA SER A 513 -3.71 2.37 4.28
C SER A 513 -2.49 2.59 3.38
N LEU A 514 -2.66 2.57 2.06
CA LEU A 514 -1.58 2.86 1.09
C LEU A 514 -1.08 4.31 1.19
N LEU A 515 -1.98 5.27 1.42
CA LEU A 515 -1.64 6.68 1.61
C LEU A 515 -0.71 6.89 2.82
N THR A 516 -0.82 6.06 3.86
CA THR A 516 0.13 6.03 4.99
C THR A 516 1.56 5.87 4.49
N ASN A 517 1.77 4.92 3.56
CA ASN A 517 3.08 4.64 3.00
C ASN A 517 3.59 5.78 2.12
N SER A 518 2.68 6.43 1.38
CA SER A 518 3.01 7.63 0.61
C SER A 518 3.52 8.76 1.50
N LEU A 519 2.76 9.12 2.53
CA LEU A 519 3.12 10.18 3.46
C LEU A 519 4.36 9.83 4.27
N GLY A 520 4.57 8.56 4.61
CA GLY A 520 5.79 8.13 5.31
C GLY A 520 7.04 8.30 4.45
N ASN A 521 6.95 7.98 3.16
CA ASN A 521 8.03 8.22 2.21
C ASN A 521 8.34 9.72 2.04
N TYR A 522 7.32 10.56 1.92
CA TYR A 522 7.52 12.02 1.89
C TYR A 522 8.05 12.57 3.22
N LEU A 523 7.62 12.01 4.35
CA LEU A 523 8.17 12.35 5.66
C LEU A 523 9.65 11.96 5.76
N SER A 524 10.06 10.80 5.25
CA SER A 524 11.47 10.41 5.16
C SER A 524 12.28 11.41 4.32
N SER A 525 11.78 11.76 3.14
CA SER A 525 12.38 12.76 2.26
C SER A 525 12.52 14.13 2.94
N PHE A 526 11.49 14.54 3.70
CA PHE A 526 11.51 15.76 4.50
C PHE A 526 12.53 15.70 5.65
N ILE A 527 12.57 14.61 6.41
CA ILE A 527 13.53 14.41 7.51
C ILE A 527 14.95 14.47 6.97
N LEU A 528 15.26 13.76 5.88
CA LEU A 528 16.56 13.81 5.21
C LEU A 528 16.93 15.25 4.83
N THR A 529 16.00 15.98 4.20
CA THR A 529 16.22 17.37 3.79
C THR A 529 16.54 18.29 4.97
N VAL A 530 15.78 18.19 6.06
CA VAL A 530 15.97 19.00 7.27
C VAL A 530 17.29 18.66 7.96
N VAL A 531 17.59 17.37 8.15
CA VAL A 531 18.83 16.91 8.77
C VAL A 531 20.04 17.39 7.97
N THR A 532 20.04 17.21 6.64
CA THR A 532 21.13 17.68 5.79
C THR A 532 21.27 19.19 5.86
N SER A 533 20.17 19.95 5.78
CA SER A 533 20.21 21.42 5.87
C SER A 533 20.78 21.92 7.20
N ILE A 534 20.48 21.25 8.32
CA ILE A 534 20.97 21.64 9.65
C ILE A 534 22.44 21.24 9.82
N THR A 535 22.79 20.02 9.42
CA THR A 535 24.10 19.42 9.71
C THR A 535 25.22 19.94 8.82
N THR A 536 24.88 20.42 7.62
CA THR A 536 25.83 21.05 6.69
C THR A 536 26.05 22.55 6.95
N ARG A 537 25.33 23.15 7.92
CA ARG A 537 25.53 24.57 8.27
C ARG A 537 26.98 24.84 8.66
N GLY A 538 27.53 25.92 8.12
CA GLY A 538 28.91 26.33 8.38
C GLY A 538 29.95 25.53 7.60
N GLY A 539 29.59 24.91 6.48
CA GLY A 539 30.53 24.22 5.59
C GLY A 539 30.99 22.85 6.11
N ARG A 540 30.29 22.29 7.09
CA ARG A 540 30.56 20.94 7.61
C ARG A 540 30.07 19.88 6.62
N PRO A 541 30.69 18.69 6.58
CA PRO A 541 30.28 17.61 5.68
C PRO A 541 28.86 17.07 5.94
N GLY A 542 28.27 17.36 7.10
CA GLY A 542 26.96 16.88 7.49
C GLY A 542 26.98 15.44 8.03
N TRP A 543 25.81 14.89 8.36
CA TRP A 543 25.71 13.50 8.84
C TRP A 543 25.77 12.47 7.72
N ILE A 544 25.35 12.84 6.51
CA ILE A 544 25.29 11.94 5.35
C ILE A 544 26.04 12.59 4.17
N PRO A 545 27.37 12.74 4.25
CA PRO A 545 28.20 13.11 3.10
C PRO A 545 28.27 11.98 2.07
N ASP A 546 28.81 12.28 0.88
CA ASP A 546 29.01 11.29 -0.19
C ASP A 546 29.99 10.19 0.25
N ASN A 547 31.12 10.58 0.85
CA ASN A 547 32.00 9.65 1.57
C ASN A 547 31.44 9.38 2.97
N LEU A 548 30.69 8.28 3.11
CA LEU A 548 30.08 7.86 4.38
C LEU A 548 31.08 7.53 5.49
N ASN A 549 32.37 7.33 5.20
CA ASN A 549 33.40 7.14 6.24
C ASN A 549 33.66 8.43 7.04
N LYS A 550 33.41 9.60 6.44
CA LYS A 550 33.45 10.92 7.12
C LYS A 550 32.13 11.28 7.80
N GLY A 551 31.07 10.55 7.47
CA GLY A 551 29.72 10.80 7.92
C GLY A 551 29.43 10.30 9.33
N HIS A 552 28.21 10.58 9.76
CA HIS A 552 27.60 10.11 11.00
C HIS A 552 26.19 9.60 10.71
N LEU A 553 26.10 8.56 9.88
CA LEU A 553 24.84 7.89 9.57
C LEU A 553 24.22 7.23 10.82
N ASP A 554 25.05 6.90 11.82
CA ASP A 554 24.63 6.42 13.13
C ASP A 554 23.73 7.43 13.87
N TYR A 555 24.04 8.73 13.80
CA TYR A 555 23.20 9.78 14.38
C TYR A 555 21.84 9.88 13.69
N PHE A 556 21.80 9.67 12.37
CA PHE A 556 20.55 9.63 11.63
C PHE A 556 19.68 8.43 12.04
N PHE A 557 20.27 7.24 12.19
CA PHE A 557 19.54 6.06 12.69
C PHE A 557 19.06 6.24 14.14
N TRP A 558 19.87 6.84 15.02
CA TRP A 558 19.42 7.17 16.38
C TRP A 558 18.28 8.20 16.41
N LEU A 559 18.30 9.20 15.52
CA LEU A 559 17.19 10.14 15.35
C LEU A 559 15.89 9.40 14.98
N LEU A 560 15.95 8.48 14.02
CA LEU A 560 14.80 7.68 13.63
C LEU A 560 14.34 6.71 14.72
N ALA A 561 15.26 6.14 15.50
CA ALA A 561 14.91 5.34 16.68
C ALA A 561 14.17 6.17 17.73
N GLY A 562 14.64 7.39 18.01
CA GLY A 562 13.98 8.32 18.92
C GLY A 562 12.61 8.77 18.43
N LEU A 563 12.49 9.07 17.13
CA LEU A 563 11.20 9.41 16.49
C LEU A 563 10.22 8.24 16.56
N SER A 564 10.69 7.01 16.32
CA SER A 564 9.88 5.78 16.43
C SER A 564 9.38 5.58 17.86
N PHE A 565 10.24 5.77 18.86
CA PHE A 565 9.87 5.66 20.26
C PHE A 565 8.82 6.71 20.67
N PHE A 566 9.01 7.97 20.26
CA PHE A 566 8.03 9.03 20.51
C PHE A 566 6.69 8.75 19.84
N ASN A 567 6.71 8.27 18.59
CA ASN A 567 5.52 7.85 17.87
C ASN A 567 4.79 6.69 18.56
N MET A 568 5.52 5.71 19.11
CA MET A 568 4.93 4.63 19.90
C MET A 568 4.20 5.17 21.15
N VAL A 569 4.75 6.16 21.84
CA VAL A 569 4.07 6.78 23.01
C VAL A 569 2.76 7.46 22.59
N ILE A 570 2.79 8.21 21.49
CA ILE A 570 1.58 8.83 20.93
C ILE A 570 0.57 7.76 20.51
N TYR A 571 1.02 6.70 19.85
CA TYR A 571 0.19 5.58 19.44
C TYR A 571 -0.55 4.95 20.61
N VAL A 572 0.16 4.66 21.71
CA VAL A 572 -0.46 4.09 22.92
C VAL A 572 -1.52 5.02 23.50
N PHE A 573 -1.29 6.34 23.47
CA PHE A 573 -2.29 7.32 23.89
C PHE A 573 -3.52 7.31 22.97
N CYS A 574 -3.34 7.36 21.65
CA CYS A 574 -4.43 7.30 20.67
C CYS A 574 -5.22 5.98 20.75
N ALA A 575 -4.52 4.85 20.90
CA ALA A 575 -5.13 3.53 21.02
C ALA A 575 -5.99 3.39 22.29
N LYS A 576 -5.65 4.07 23.38
CA LYS A 576 -6.47 4.11 24.60
C LYS A 576 -7.76 4.92 24.45
N ILE A 577 -7.74 5.95 23.60
CA ILE A 577 -8.90 6.83 23.35
C ILE A 577 -9.85 6.20 22.33
N PHE A 578 -9.32 5.40 21.41
CA PHE A 578 -10.08 4.84 20.29
C PHE A 578 -11.26 3.96 20.74
N LYS A 579 -12.42 4.18 20.12
CA LYS A 579 -13.64 3.39 20.31
C LYS A 579 -14.05 2.71 19.01
N SER A 580 -14.16 1.38 19.04
CA SER A 580 -14.57 0.55 17.90
C SER A 580 -15.97 0.89 17.39
N LYS A 581 -16.22 0.60 16.11
CA LYS A 581 -17.54 0.78 15.50
C LYS A 581 -18.59 -0.15 16.15
N LYS A 582 -19.83 0.33 16.23
CA LYS A 582 -21.00 -0.48 16.59
C LYS A 582 -21.90 -0.55 15.34
N ALA A 583 -22.12 -1.75 14.83
CA ALA A 583 -23.04 -2.00 13.72
C ALA A 583 -24.28 -2.72 14.25
N SER A 584 -25.45 -2.47 13.64
CA SER A 584 -26.73 -3.12 13.95
C SER A 584 -26.77 -4.56 13.44
#